data_AF-A0AAD3RRF6-F1
#
_entry.id   AF-A0AAD3RRF6-F1
#
_cell.length_a   1.000
_cell.length_b   1.000
_cell.length_c   1.000
_cell.angle_alpha   90.00
_cell.angle_beta   90.00
_cell.angle_gamma   90.00
#
_symmetry.space_group_name_H-M   'P 1'
#
loop_
_entity.id
_entity.type
_entity.pdbx_description
1 polymer ?
#
loop_
_entity_poly.entity_id
_entity_poly.type
_entity_poly.pdbx_seq_one_letter_code
_entity_poly.pdbx_strand_id
1 'polypeptide(L)'
;MRDAAAAVANELELVCSVEKNDAKVDLTMRVFVNSKRLVAGDAFIFLRDENGELRVGVRHAICQQSNIPSSIISSRRMQIAVLAAVSHAISRTTNFSVYYKPRTNPSEFIIPYDQYMEATNNMEAMNSNFSVGMRFRMRIEREAAPEQRFTGTIIEIGDSDPLRWPGSKWRCLKVQWDATSAVPRPEKVSP
;
A
#
# COMPACT_ATOMS: atom_id res chain seq x y z
N MET A 1 12.84 24.42 7.57
CA MET A 1 11.61 24.73 6.78
C MET A 1 11.92 25.47 5.48
N ARG A 2 12.99 26.27 5.37
CA ARG A 2 13.39 26.96 4.13
C ARG A 2 14.05 26.04 3.09
N ASP A 3 14.70 24.95 3.51
CA ASP A 3 15.49 24.10 2.61
C ASP A 3 14.67 23.07 1.81
N ALA A 4 13.52 22.67 2.33
CA ALA A 4 12.60 21.75 1.66
C ALA A 4 11.94 22.36 0.41
N ALA A 5 11.60 23.65 0.48
CA ALA A 5 11.02 24.37 -0.64
C ALA A 5 12.02 24.60 -1.78
N ALA A 6 13.30 24.82 -1.44
CA ALA A 6 14.36 25.03 -2.41
C ALA A 6 14.72 23.74 -3.17
N ALA A 7 14.75 22.59 -2.49
CA ALA A 7 15.06 21.30 -3.13
C ALA A 7 13.96 20.86 -4.12
N VAL A 8 12.69 21.03 -3.74
CA VAL A 8 11.54 20.71 -4.61
C VAL A 8 11.42 21.72 -5.76
N ALA A 9 11.78 22.98 -5.53
CA ALA A 9 11.86 23.99 -6.59
C ALA A 9 12.93 23.65 -7.64
N ASN A 10 14.12 23.19 -7.22
CA ASN A 10 15.20 22.80 -8.15
C ASN A 10 14.87 21.58 -9.00
N GLU A 11 14.20 20.57 -8.43
CA GLU A 11 13.81 19.35 -9.17
C GLU A 11 12.65 19.63 -10.15
N LEU A 12 11.80 20.63 -9.83
CA LEU A 12 10.69 21.09 -10.68
C LEU A 12 11.11 22.15 -11.72
N GLU A 13 12.17 22.94 -11.49
CA GLU A 13 12.76 23.85 -12.50
C GLU A 13 13.21 23.06 -13.74
N LEU A 14 13.70 21.84 -13.55
CA LEU A 14 14.09 20.94 -14.63
C LEU A 14 12.89 20.47 -15.46
N VAL A 15 11.69 20.37 -14.85
CA VAL A 15 10.44 19.96 -15.52
C VAL A 15 9.71 21.16 -16.15
N CYS A 16 9.76 22.34 -15.52
CA CYS A 16 9.10 23.55 -16.00
C CYS A 16 9.86 24.28 -17.12
N SER A 17 11.12 23.92 -17.40
CA SER A 17 11.90 24.48 -18.51
C SER A 17 11.28 24.24 -19.92
N VAL A 18 10.12 23.59 -20.01
CA VAL A 18 9.41 23.30 -21.28
C VAL A 18 8.31 24.32 -21.62
N GLU A 19 7.82 25.16 -20.69
CA GLU A 19 6.75 26.13 -21.04
C GLU A 19 6.99 27.55 -20.48
N LYS A 20 7.29 28.48 -21.40
CA LYS A 20 7.50 29.92 -21.18
C LYS A 20 6.36 30.58 -20.37
N ASN A 21 6.62 30.91 -19.11
CA ASN A 21 6.24 32.14 -18.38
C ASN A 21 6.50 31.97 -16.87
N ASP A 22 7.78 32.00 -16.50
CA ASP A 22 8.33 31.51 -15.23
C ASP A 22 7.73 32.15 -13.96
N ALA A 23 7.40 33.45 -14.00
CA ALA A 23 6.87 34.16 -12.82
C ALA A 23 5.41 33.78 -12.45
N LYS A 24 4.58 33.40 -13.43
CA LYS A 24 3.18 33.00 -13.19
C LYS A 24 3.09 31.57 -12.68
N VAL A 25 4.00 30.71 -13.16
CA VAL A 25 4.13 29.32 -12.72
C VAL A 25 4.60 29.27 -11.26
N ASP A 26 5.59 30.08 -10.88
CA ASP A 26 6.13 30.12 -9.50
C ASP A 26 5.08 30.54 -8.45
N LEU A 27 4.31 31.60 -8.70
CA LEU A 27 3.28 32.06 -7.76
C LEU A 27 2.15 31.04 -7.59
N THR A 28 1.74 30.40 -8.68
CA THR A 28 0.67 29.38 -8.68
C THR A 28 1.12 28.10 -7.98
N MET A 29 2.38 27.69 -8.18
CA MET A 29 3.03 26.57 -7.49
C MET A 29 3.04 26.78 -5.97
N ARG A 30 3.43 27.97 -5.49
CA ARG A 30 3.45 28.28 -4.05
C ARG A 30 2.07 28.17 -3.39
N VAL A 31 1.02 28.64 -4.07
CA VAL A 31 -0.37 28.49 -3.58
C VAL A 31 -0.78 27.02 -3.54
N PHE A 32 -0.42 26.24 -4.56
CA PHE A 32 -0.72 24.81 -4.62
C PHE A 32 -0.04 24.04 -3.48
N VAL A 33 1.27 24.25 -3.27
CA VAL A 33 2.07 23.63 -2.19
C VAL A 33 1.46 23.89 -0.82
N ASN A 34 1.08 25.15 -0.55
CA ASN A 34 0.46 25.53 0.71
C ASN A 34 -0.93 24.91 0.88
N SER A 35 -1.77 24.96 -0.16
CA SER A 35 -3.14 24.42 -0.08
C SER A 35 -3.17 22.90 0.11
N LYS A 36 -2.21 22.19 -0.47
CA LYS A 36 -2.05 20.73 -0.33
C LYS A 36 -1.16 20.33 0.84
N ARG A 37 -0.64 21.30 1.62
CA ARG A 37 0.23 21.10 2.79
C ARG A 37 1.42 20.20 2.49
N LEU A 38 2.07 20.43 1.35
CA LEU A 38 3.16 19.58 0.89
C LEU A 38 4.45 19.88 1.66
N VAL A 39 5.22 18.82 1.90
CA VAL A 39 6.55 18.90 2.54
C VAL A 39 7.59 18.16 1.71
N ALA A 40 8.87 18.40 1.97
CA ALA A 40 9.94 17.61 1.34
C ALA A 40 9.73 16.11 1.62
N GLY A 41 9.83 15.30 0.57
CA GLY A 41 9.50 13.87 0.58
C GLY A 41 8.12 13.55 -0.01
N ASP A 42 7.23 14.54 -0.15
CA ASP A 42 6.00 14.38 -0.93
C ASP A 42 6.32 14.38 -2.42
N ALA A 43 5.58 13.58 -3.20
CA ALA A 43 5.74 13.43 -4.63
C ALA A 43 4.59 14.10 -5.40
N PHE A 44 4.95 14.78 -6.48
CA PHE A 44 4.01 15.25 -7.50
C PHE A 44 3.87 14.20 -8.60
N ILE A 45 2.65 13.93 -9.02
CA ILE A 45 2.37 12.96 -10.07
C ILE A 45 1.67 13.71 -11.20
N PHE A 46 2.30 13.74 -12.36
CA PHE A 46 1.73 14.32 -13.58
C PHE A 46 1.33 13.19 -14.51
N LEU A 47 0.07 13.20 -14.95
CA LEU A 47 -0.48 12.22 -15.88
C LEU A 47 -1.08 12.98 -17.05
N ARG A 48 -0.74 12.59 -18.27
CA ARG A 48 -1.38 13.08 -19.47
C ARG A 48 -2.18 11.94 -20.09
N ASP A 49 -3.46 12.15 -20.31
CA ASP A 49 -4.29 11.14 -20.97
C ASP A 49 -4.11 11.18 -22.50
N GLU A 50 -4.76 10.23 -23.19
CA GLU A 50 -4.72 10.11 -24.65
C GLU A 50 -5.36 11.32 -25.36
N ASN A 51 -6.27 12.02 -24.70
CA ASN A 51 -6.89 13.26 -25.20
C ASN A 51 -5.97 14.47 -25.03
N GLY A 52 -4.82 14.28 -24.37
CA GLY A 52 -3.86 15.32 -24.08
C GLY A 52 -4.19 16.14 -22.84
N GLU A 53 -5.22 15.79 -22.06
CA GLU A 53 -5.55 16.45 -20.78
C GLU A 53 -4.49 16.12 -19.73
N LEU A 54 -3.97 17.16 -19.08
CA LEU A 54 -3.01 17.03 -17.98
C LEU A 54 -3.73 16.98 -16.63
N ARG A 55 -3.42 15.97 -15.82
CA ARG A 55 -3.91 15.81 -14.45
C ARG A 55 -2.74 15.78 -13.48
N VAL A 56 -2.93 16.43 -12.32
CA VAL A 56 -1.93 16.52 -11.27
C VAL A 56 -2.44 15.82 -10.01
N GLY A 57 -1.67 14.87 -9.52
CA GLY A 57 -1.86 14.18 -8.26
C GLY A 57 -0.76 14.53 -7.26
N VAL A 58 -1.07 14.35 -5.98
CA VAL A 58 -0.13 14.46 -4.87
C VAL A 58 -0.06 13.13 -4.16
N ARG A 59 1.15 12.67 -3.87
CA ARG A 59 1.40 11.53 -2.99
C ARG A 59 2.30 11.96 -1.85
N HIS A 60 1.74 12.07 -0.64
CA HIS A 60 2.53 12.43 0.54
C HIS A 60 3.60 11.39 0.87
N ALA A 61 4.67 11.75 1.58
CA ALA A 61 5.57 10.78 2.19
C ALA A 61 4.81 9.91 3.21
N ILE A 62 5.16 8.63 3.32
CA ILE A 62 4.62 7.78 4.39
C ILE A 62 5.37 8.12 5.68
N CYS A 63 4.88 9.11 6.43
CA CYS A 63 5.35 9.28 7.80
C CYS A 63 4.63 8.28 8.70
N GLN A 64 5.35 7.60 9.61
CA GLN A 64 4.75 6.82 10.71
C GLN A 64 4.06 7.75 11.74
N GLN A 65 3.48 8.86 11.32
CA GLN A 65 2.57 9.60 12.16
C GLN A 65 1.33 8.73 12.33
N SER A 66 1.08 8.31 13.57
CA SER A 66 -0.23 7.89 14.02
C SER A 66 -1.19 9.03 13.74
N ASN A 67 -1.83 9.02 12.57
CA ASN A 67 -3.09 9.73 12.38
C ASN A 67 -4.04 9.02 13.34
N ILE A 68 -4.08 9.51 14.58
CA ILE A 68 -5.03 9.07 15.60
C ILE A 68 -6.38 9.24 14.91
N PRO A 69 -7.09 8.14 14.58
CA PRO A 69 -8.40 8.28 14.00
C PRO A 69 -9.22 9.10 14.97
N SER A 70 -9.91 10.12 14.49
CA SER A 70 -10.89 10.88 15.26
C SER A 70 -12.07 9.94 15.56
N SER A 71 -11.90 8.99 16.46
CA SER A 71 -12.83 7.89 16.61
C SER A 71 -13.87 8.20 17.68
N ILE A 72 -15.12 8.37 17.23
CA ILE A 72 -16.34 8.41 18.05
C ILE A 72 -16.64 7.01 18.63
N ILE A 73 -15.99 5.95 18.14
CA ILE A 73 -16.19 4.54 18.52
C ILE A 73 -14.82 3.85 18.70
N SER A 74 -14.65 3.04 19.75
CA SER A 74 -13.38 2.34 20.01
C SER A 74 -12.99 1.36 18.90
N SER A 75 -11.69 1.18 18.68
CA SER A 75 -11.12 0.27 17.68
C SER A 75 -11.68 -1.16 17.74
N ARG A 76 -11.87 -1.69 18.95
CA ARG A 76 -12.48 -3.01 19.20
C ARG A 76 -13.92 -3.09 18.70
N ARG A 77 -14.73 -2.05 18.92
CA ARG A 77 -16.12 -2.01 18.44
C ARG A 77 -16.17 -1.96 16.92
N MET A 78 -15.21 -1.30 16.27
CA MET A 78 -15.12 -1.27 14.81
C MET A 78 -14.85 -2.67 14.22
N GLN A 79 -13.94 -3.45 14.83
CA GLN A 79 -13.67 -4.84 14.39
C GLN A 79 -14.91 -5.74 14.52
N ILE A 80 -15.64 -5.63 15.63
CA ILE A 80 -16.87 -6.40 15.85
C ILE A 80 -17.94 -5.99 14.84
N ALA A 81 -18.10 -4.68 14.59
CA ALA A 81 -19.07 -4.17 13.62
C ALA A 81 -18.80 -4.69 12.20
N VAL A 82 -17.53 -4.76 11.78
CA VAL A 82 -17.16 -5.33 10.47
C VAL A 82 -17.58 -6.80 10.37
N LEU A 83 -17.23 -7.62 11.38
CA LEU A 83 -17.59 -9.05 11.37
C LEU A 83 -19.11 -9.25 11.39
N ALA A 84 -19.84 -8.46 12.18
CA ALA A 84 -21.29 -8.51 12.25
C ALA A 84 -21.94 -8.13 10.92
N ALA A 85 -21.44 -7.09 10.25
CA ALA A 85 -21.93 -6.65 8.94
C ALA A 85 -21.70 -7.73 7.87
N VAL A 86 -20.51 -8.33 7.82
CA VAL A 86 -20.18 -9.42 6.89
C VAL A 86 -21.05 -10.64 7.15
N SER A 87 -21.19 -11.06 8.42
CA SER A 87 -22.04 -12.19 8.79
C SER A 87 -23.49 -11.97 8.37
N HIS A 88 -24.03 -10.77 8.60
CA HIS A 88 -25.38 -10.40 8.20
C HIS A 88 -25.55 -10.43 6.69
N ALA A 89 -24.59 -9.88 5.95
CA ALA A 89 -24.58 -9.84 4.49
C ALA A 89 -24.58 -11.25 3.88
N ILE A 90 -23.78 -12.17 4.44
CA ILE A 90 -23.75 -13.58 4.03
C ILE A 90 -25.09 -14.25 4.32
N SER A 91 -25.64 -14.12 5.54
CA SER A 91 -26.87 -14.79 5.93
C SER A 91 -28.12 -14.31 5.18
N ARG A 92 -28.13 -13.05 4.71
CA ARG A 92 -29.26 -12.46 3.97
C ARG A 92 -28.99 -12.27 2.49
N THR A 93 -27.81 -12.68 2.01
CA THR A 93 -27.39 -12.49 0.61
C THR A 93 -27.48 -11.02 0.18
N THR A 94 -27.12 -10.10 1.08
CA THR A 94 -27.15 -8.65 0.83
C THR A 94 -25.76 -8.09 0.59
N ASN A 95 -25.70 -6.95 -0.09
CA ASN A 95 -24.45 -6.24 -0.32
C ASN A 95 -23.95 -5.56 0.96
N PHE A 96 -22.63 -5.46 1.09
CA PHE A 96 -21.96 -4.65 2.10
C PHE A 96 -20.80 -3.88 1.45
N SER A 97 -20.32 -2.84 2.13
CA SER A 97 -19.25 -2.00 1.62
C SER A 97 -18.02 -2.06 2.52
N VAL A 98 -16.84 -2.03 1.91
CA VAL A 98 -15.55 -2.02 2.59
C VAL A 98 -14.70 -0.87 2.07
N TYR A 99 -14.00 -0.20 2.96
CA TYR A 99 -13.07 0.87 2.61
C TYR A 99 -11.65 0.32 2.53
N TYR A 100 -11.08 0.27 1.33
CA TYR A 100 -9.68 -0.10 1.12
C TYR A 100 -8.79 1.14 1.11
N LYS A 101 -7.72 1.13 1.93
CA LYS A 101 -6.74 2.22 2.03
C LYS A 101 -5.32 1.67 1.82
N PRO A 102 -4.88 1.48 0.56
CA PRO A 102 -3.60 0.82 0.23
C PRO A 102 -2.38 1.50 0.86
N ARG A 103 -2.44 2.82 1.02
CA ARG A 103 -1.35 3.63 1.59
C ARG A 103 -1.15 3.43 3.10
N THR A 104 -2.22 3.16 3.85
CA THR A 104 -2.16 2.93 5.30
C THR A 104 -2.16 1.46 5.66
N ASN A 105 -2.70 0.60 4.79
CA ASN A 105 -2.72 -0.84 4.96
C ASN A 105 -2.24 -1.51 3.67
N PRO A 106 -0.98 -1.96 3.62
CA PRO A 106 -0.40 -2.55 2.42
C PRO A 106 -0.85 -4.01 2.18
N SER A 107 -1.65 -4.60 3.06
CA SER A 107 -2.16 -5.94 2.86
C SER A 107 -3.48 -5.93 2.11
N GLU A 108 -3.44 -6.45 0.89
CA GLU A 108 -4.61 -6.72 0.06
C GLU A 108 -5.48 -7.77 0.74
N PHE A 109 -6.74 -7.44 1.04
CA PHE A 109 -7.71 -8.35 1.66
C PHE A 109 -8.90 -8.69 0.75
N ILE A 110 -8.93 -8.12 -0.46
CA ILE A 110 -9.89 -8.44 -1.50
C ILE A 110 -9.07 -8.99 -2.65
N ILE A 111 -9.09 -10.31 -2.82
CA ILE A 111 -8.33 -11.02 -3.85
C ILE A 111 -9.34 -11.59 -4.85
N PRO A 112 -9.14 -11.41 -6.17
CA PRO A 112 -9.93 -12.08 -7.20
C PRO A 112 -9.97 -13.60 -6.97
N TYR A 113 -11.14 -14.21 -7.16
CA TYR A 113 -11.36 -15.62 -6.88
C TYR A 113 -10.37 -16.53 -7.62
N ASP A 114 -10.14 -16.29 -8.91
CA ASP A 114 -9.27 -17.13 -9.72
C ASP A 114 -7.81 -17.07 -9.24
N GLN A 115 -7.34 -15.88 -8.88
CA GLN A 115 -6.00 -15.66 -8.32
C GLN A 115 -5.85 -16.40 -6.98
N TYR A 116 -6.87 -16.34 -6.12
CA TYR A 116 -6.88 -17.07 -4.86
C TYR A 116 -6.82 -18.58 -5.08
N MET A 117 -7.67 -19.12 -5.96
CA MET A 117 -7.72 -20.56 -6.23
C MET A 117 -6.41 -21.08 -6.84
N GLU A 118 -5.80 -20.34 -7.76
CA GLU A 118 -4.49 -20.70 -8.33
C GLU A 118 -3.41 -20.75 -7.24
N ALA A 119 -3.34 -19.72 -6.38
CA ALA A 119 -2.37 -19.66 -5.29
C ALA A 119 -2.55 -20.80 -4.28
N THR A 120 -3.80 -21.16 -3.93
CA THR A 120 -4.08 -22.27 -3.01
C THR A 120 -3.79 -23.63 -3.62
N ASN A 121 -4.15 -23.85 -4.89
CA ASN A 121 -3.88 -25.12 -5.57
C ASN A 121 -2.36 -25.36 -5.70
N ASN A 122 -1.60 -24.30 -5.99
CA ASN A 122 -0.14 -24.35 -6.06
C ASN A 122 0.52 -24.63 -4.70
N MET A 123 -0.18 -24.38 -3.59
CA MET A 123 0.28 -24.69 -2.23
C MET A 123 0.00 -26.16 -1.87
N GLU A 124 -1.07 -26.75 -2.39
CA GLU A 124 -1.47 -28.13 -2.13
C GLU A 124 -0.84 -29.15 -3.09
N ALA A 125 -0.36 -28.70 -4.25
CA ALA A 125 0.34 -29.54 -5.20
C ALA A 125 1.65 -30.10 -4.61
N MET A 126 1.94 -31.39 -4.87
CA MET A 126 3.13 -32.10 -4.37
C MET A 126 4.46 -31.50 -4.87
N ASN A 127 4.41 -30.63 -5.88
CA ASN A 127 5.52 -29.82 -6.40
C ASN A 127 5.26 -28.34 -6.10
N SER A 128 4.91 -28.03 -4.84
CA SER A 128 4.34 -26.74 -4.43
C SER A 128 5.30 -25.58 -4.67
N ASN A 129 4.77 -24.45 -5.14
CA ASN A 129 5.51 -23.18 -5.18
C ASN A 129 5.71 -22.56 -3.78
N PHE A 130 5.16 -23.17 -2.73
CA PHE A 130 5.13 -22.64 -1.37
C PHE A 130 5.46 -23.74 -0.36
N SER A 131 6.76 -24.04 -0.23
CA SER A 131 7.29 -24.96 0.78
C SER A 131 8.30 -24.25 1.69
N VAL A 132 8.55 -24.81 2.88
CA VAL A 132 9.61 -24.32 3.76
C VAL A 132 10.97 -24.46 3.06
N GLY A 133 11.75 -23.37 3.05
CA GLY A 133 13.00 -23.25 2.31
C GLY A 133 12.84 -22.65 0.91
N MET A 134 11.61 -22.49 0.41
CA MET A 134 11.37 -21.87 -0.89
C MET A 134 11.68 -20.38 -0.87
N ARG A 135 12.39 -19.92 -1.89
CA ARG A 135 12.71 -18.51 -2.09
C ARG A 135 11.64 -17.85 -2.95
N PHE A 136 11.24 -16.64 -2.57
CA PHE A 136 10.22 -15.87 -3.26
C PHE A 136 10.66 -14.43 -3.43
N ARG A 137 9.99 -13.71 -4.33
CA ARG A 137 10.22 -12.30 -4.59
C ARG A 137 8.91 -11.54 -4.54
N MET A 138 8.82 -10.51 -3.70
CA MET A 138 7.60 -9.74 -3.47
C MET A 138 7.83 -8.26 -3.73
N ARG A 139 6.82 -7.60 -4.30
CA ARG A 139 6.79 -6.14 -4.44
C ARG A 139 6.30 -5.53 -3.13
N ILE A 140 7.05 -4.57 -2.60
CA ILE A 140 6.62 -3.78 -1.44
C ILE A 140 6.69 -2.32 -1.84
N GLU A 141 5.53 -1.73 -2.12
CA GLU A 141 5.44 -0.33 -2.50
C GLU A 141 5.50 0.55 -1.25
N ARG A 142 6.62 1.25 -1.03
CA ARG A 142 6.70 2.24 0.07
C ARG A 142 7.45 3.54 -0.20
N GLU A 143 8.12 3.74 -1.35
CA GLU A 143 8.91 4.95 -1.55
C GLU A 143 8.93 5.44 -3.01
N ALA A 144 9.44 6.65 -3.23
CA ALA A 144 9.59 7.32 -4.53
C ALA A 144 10.57 6.63 -5.50
N ALA A 145 11.20 5.53 -5.09
CA ALA A 145 12.10 4.74 -5.90
C ALA A 145 11.35 3.77 -6.85
N PRO A 146 11.96 3.38 -7.99
CA PRO A 146 11.41 2.37 -8.89
C PRO A 146 11.12 1.06 -8.14
N GLU A 147 10.08 0.33 -8.57
CA GLU A 147 9.55 -0.90 -7.95
C GLU A 147 10.60 -1.77 -7.25
N GLN A 148 10.79 -1.59 -5.95
CA GLN A 148 11.75 -2.40 -5.21
C GLN A 148 11.12 -3.75 -4.88
N ARG A 149 11.61 -4.78 -5.57
CA ARG A 149 11.23 -6.17 -5.31
C ARG A 149 12.20 -6.76 -4.28
N PHE A 150 11.66 -7.24 -3.18
CA PHE A 150 12.41 -7.85 -2.09
C PHE A 150 12.39 -9.37 -2.23
N THR A 151 13.52 -10.00 -1.93
CA THR A 151 13.64 -11.46 -1.92
C THR A 151 13.62 -11.96 -0.48
N GLY A 152 12.94 -13.07 -0.25
CA GLY A 152 12.89 -13.74 1.04
C GLY A 152 12.76 -15.25 0.89
N THR A 153 12.82 -15.94 2.02
CA THR A 153 12.70 -17.39 2.13
C THR A 153 11.57 -17.75 3.09
N ILE A 154 10.72 -18.70 2.71
CA ILE A 154 9.67 -19.22 3.59
C ILE A 154 10.32 -20.07 4.67
N ILE A 155 10.10 -19.73 5.94
CA ILE A 155 10.70 -20.44 7.08
C ILE A 155 9.69 -21.33 7.80
N GLU A 156 8.40 -21.03 7.70
CA GLU A 156 7.35 -21.74 8.40
C GLU A 156 6.02 -21.54 7.68
N ILE A 157 5.15 -22.55 7.73
CA ILE A 157 3.79 -22.49 7.20
C ILE A 157 2.84 -22.81 8.34
N GLY A 158 1.90 -21.91 8.60
CA GLY A 158 0.89 -22.08 9.65
C GLY A 158 -0.03 -20.87 9.77
N ASP A 159 -1.28 -21.12 10.16
CA ASP A 159 -2.32 -20.09 10.24
C ASP A 159 -1.88 -18.89 11.09
N SER A 160 -2.30 -17.68 10.69
CA SER A 160 -1.99 -16.48 11.46
C SER A 160 -2.69 -16.45 12.82
N ASP A 161 -3.89 -17.03 12.92
CA ASP A 161 -4.68 -17.13 14.15
C ASP A 161 -5.47 -18.46 14.13
N PRO A 162 -4.83 -19.58 14.51
CA PRO A 162 -5.44 -20.91 14.43
C PRO A 162 -6.68 -21.06 15.31
N LEU A 163 -6.81 -20.25 16.38
CA LEU A 163 -7.92 -20.33 17.32
C LEU A 163 -9.19 -19.69 16.74
N ARG A 164 -9.05 -18.58 16.00
CA ARG A 164 -10.19 -17.86 15.44
C ARG A 164 -10.47 -18.20 13.98
N TRP A 165 -9.45 -18.56 13.22
CA TRP A 165 -9.53 -18.79 11.77
C TRP A 165 -8.71 -20.03 11.36
N PRO A 166 -9.12 -21.23 11.81
CA PRO A 166 -8.43 -22.46 11.45
C PRO A 166 -8.48 -22.70 9.94
N GLY A 167 -7.34 -23.05 9.35
CA GLY A 167 -7.17 -23.29 7.92
C GLY A 167 -7.12 -22.03 7.04
N SER A 168 -7.09 -20.84 7.64
CA SER A 168 -7.05 -19.59 6.87
C SER A 168 -5.71 -19.40 6.16
N LYS A 169 -5.78 -19.13 4.85
CA LYS A 169 -4.61 -18.78 4.04
C LYS A 169 -4.15 -17.33 4.24
N TRP A 170 -4.83 -16.57 5.10
CA TRP A 170 -4.43 -15.20 5.42
C TRP A 170 -3.14 -15.20 6.23
N ARG A 171 -2.08 -14.65 5.63
CA ARG A 171 -0.76 -14.52 6.27
C ARG A 171 -0.27 -15.84 6.88
N CYS A 172 -0.46 -16.95 6.17
CA CYS A 172 -0.07 -18.27 6.65
C CYS A 172 1.41 -18.63 6.37
N LEU A 173 2.13 -17.82 5.59
CA LEU A 173 3.54 -18.05 5.28
C LEU A 173 4.41 -17.12 6.13
N LYS A 174 5.21 -17.68 7.03
CA LYS A 174 6.22 -16.92 7.76
C LYS A 174 7.49 -16.85 6.93
N VAL A 175 8.06 -15.67 6.82
CA VAL A 175 9.14 -15.39 5.88
C VAL A 175 10.32 -14.72 6.55
N GLN A 176 11.51 -15.07 6.11
CA GLN A 176 12.76 -14.39 6.43
C GLN A 176 13.26 -13.64 5.20
N TRP A 177 13.50 -12.35 5.34
CA TRP A 177 13.96 -11.51 4.23
C TRP A 177 15.49 -11.49 4.14
N ASP A 178 16.04 -11.54 2.93
CA ASP A 178 17.49 -11.67 2.72
C ASP A 178 18.28 -10.40 3.08
N ALA A 179 17.76 -9.22 2.73
CA ALA A 179 18.45 -7.96 2.94
C ALA A 179 18.12 -7.35 4.32
N THR A 180 19.09 -6.78 5.03
CA THR A 180 18.85 -5.80 6.10
C THR A 180 18.53 -4.45 5.46
N SER A 181 17.27 -4.25 5.10
CA SER A 181 16.75 -2.94 4.66
C SER A 181 16.15 -2.22 5.87
N ALA A 182 16.30 -0.89 5.91
CA ALA A 182 15.60 -0.02 6.87
C ALA A 182 14.06 -0.06 6.70
N VAL A 183 13.57 -0.65 5.61
CA VAL A 183 12.14 -0.78 5.33
C VAL A 183 11.52 -1.87 6.21
N PRO A 184 10.52 -1.54 7.05
CA PRO A 184 9.79 -2.52 7.84
C PRO A 184 9.01 -3.44 6.89
N ARG A 185 9.20 -4.74 7.05
CA ARG A 185 8.60 -5.77 6.19
C ARG A 185 7.74 -6.71 7.02
N PRO A 186 6.65 -7.26 6.44
CA PRO A 186 5.81 -8.20 7.17
C PRO A 186 6.57 -9.49 7.45
N GLU A 187 6.41 -10.02 8.66
CA GLU A 187 6.95 -11.34 9.05
C GLU A 187 6.14 -12.49 8.49
N LYS A 188 4.84 -12.25 8.22
CA LYS A 188 3.92 -13.22 7.63
C LYS A 188 3.20 -12.64 6.40
N VAL A 189 3.13 -13.42 5.33
CA VAL A 189 2.52 -13.07 4.03
C VAL A 189 1.53 -14.16 3.59
N SER A 190 0.65 -13.82 2.67
CA SER A 190 -0.26 -14.78 2.02
C SER A 190 0.39 -15.34 0.75
N PRO A 191 0.02 -16.56 0.31
CA PRO A 191 0.44 -17.12 -0.98
C PRO A 191 0.11 -16.22 -2.18
#